data_AF-A0AAV5TGJ6-F1
#
_entry.id   AF-A0AAV5TGJ6-F1
#
_cell.length_a   1.000
_cell.length_b   1.000
_cell.length_c   1.000
_cell.angle_alpha   90.00
_cell.angle_beta   90.00
_cell.angle_gamma   90.00
#
_symmetry.space_group_name_H-M   'P 1'
#
loop_
_entity.id
_entity.type
_entity.pdbx_description
1 polymer ?
#
loop_
_entity_poly.entity_id
_entity_poly.type
_entity_poly.pdbx_seq_one_letter_code
_entity_poly.pdbx_strand_id
1 'polypeptide(L)'
;FFREFRNDREKRDFVSVGVAAGVAAAFGSPMGGVLFAIIEGDSFRDMALICRMLFSAIIASFTLNATLAYYFNQDGLLSWNGLTNFGILAHKEYTIWEIPLFLIIGVIGGCTGALFNALSYRISEFRKKFLSSKWQRLTEAFLVAAVSAFVGFLTLFVLDDCVPLGVGSNNTEGINRLYCGKGEYSAIANLLFDHPEASVKSLFHSPLGTYKSSTLLIFSIEYFLLSLWTFGLSVPTGVFIPSLLTGAAWGRLFGLGVKFLFPEMTSIDPGKYALMGATAQLGGVVRLTISLTAILLEATRDMTYRVPIMLVLLMAKWVGDLLSDGLYDVCIELADVPLLGWNAPVMSRNIFASKVMRSDVLVVEKRVRVGRVIELLAETFHHAFPVVDHVEGGIGIDESGLPDYGRLEGYILRNYLVALLKKRAFRHDEDEGPEVVMTEQDFDIEDEEVSVGEDDESAWMDLSPYMHSHPHRVPLNASLQFIFRLFRVLGLRYLMVVNEDNRLRGIITRKDVARFKDTKGFALKDRFITEHQY
;
A
#
# COMPACT_ATOMS: atom_id res chain seq x y z
N PHE A 1 19.45 23.34 9.88
CA PHE A 1 18.22 23.16 10.66
C PHE A 1 17.68 21.74 10.50
N PHE A 2 17.30 21.27 9.31
CA PHE A 2 16.78 19.89 9.13
C PHE A 2 17.82 18.78 8.89
N ARG A 3 19.05 18.93 9.40
CA ARG A 3 20.14 17.97 9.12
C ARG A 3 20.00 16.68 9.92
N GLU A 4 19.52 16.76 11.15
CA GLU A 4 19.28 15.59 12.03
C GLU A 4 18.20 14.64 11.48
N PHE A 5 17.31 15.12 10.61
CA PHE A 5 16.23 14.32 10.03
C PHE A 5 16.64 13.55 8.78
N ARG A 6 17.90 13.63 8.35
CA ARG A 6 18.43 12.88 7.18
C ARG A 6 18.80 11.45 7.55
N ASN A 7 17.84 10.73 8.10
CA ASN A 7 17.96 9.32 8.43
C ASN A 7 16.76 8.58 7.84
N ASP A 8 16.96 7.34 7.39
CA ASP A 8 15.89 6.49 6.86
C ASP A 8 14.74 6.30 7.84
N ARG A 9 15.04 6.28 9.15
CA ARG A 9 14.03 6.22 10.21
C ARG A 9 13.08 7.42 10.16
N GLU A 10 13.64 8.63 10.28
CA GLU A 10 12.86 9.87 10.25
C GLU A 10 12.16 10.06 8.91
N LYS A 11 12.82 9.71 7.79
CA LYS A 11 12.21 9.73 6.46
C LYS A 11 10.97 8.85 6.39
N ARG A 12 11.02 7.62 6.94
CA ARG A 12 9.85 6.72 7.00
C ARG A 12 8.73 7.29 7.86
N ASP A 13 9.09 7.92 8.98
CA ASP A 13 8.13 8.53 9.90
C ASP A 13 7.43 9.73 9.23
N PHE A 14 8.17 10.62 8.54
CA PHE A 14 7.60 11.72 7.76
C PHE A 14 6.75 11.26 6.58
N VAL A 15 7.14 10.18 5.90
CA VAL A 15 6.30 9.57 4.84
C VAL A 15 4.98 9.09 5.42
N SER A 16 4.97 8.46 6.60
CA SER A 16 3.75 8.03 7.28
C SER A 16 2.83 9.21 7.65
N VAL A 17 3.42 10.32 8.13
CA VAL A 17 2.73 11.59 8.40
C VAL A 17 2.14 12.21 7.14
N GLY A 18 2.85 12.12 6.01
CA GLY A 18 2.37 12.57 4.70
C GLY A 18 1.22 11.72 4.16
N VAL A 19 1.28 10.39 4.33
CA VAL A 19 0.20 9.47 3.97
C VAL A 19 -1.09 9.80 4.75
N ALA A 20 -0.99 9.98 6.07
CA ALA A 20 -2.12 10.35 6.90
C ALA A 20 -2.75 11.69 6.45
N ALA A 21 -1.92 12.70 6.18
CA ALA A 21 -2.37 14.01 5.68
C ALA A 21 -3.04 13.93 4.30
N GLY A 22 -2.49 13.13 3.38
CA GLY A 22 -3.06 12.93 2.04
C GLY A 22 -4.44 12.27 2.08
N VAL A 23 -4.59 11.21 2.88
CA VAL A 23 -5.89 10.52 3.05
C VAL A 23 -6.91 11.43 3.73
N ALA A 24 -6.48 12.22 4.72
CA ALA A 24 -7.32 13.20 5.40
C ALA A 24 -7.81 14.31 4.46
N ALA A 25 -6.95 14.81 3.56
CA ALA A 25 -7.33 15.79 2.54
C ALA A 25 -8.26 15.20 1.46
N ALA A 26 -8.01 13.95 1.05
CA ALA A 26 -8.83 13.28 0.03
C ALA A 26 -10.27 13.04 0.51
N PHE A 27 -10.44 12.40 1.66
CA PHE A 27 -11.75 11.96 2.14
C PHE A 27 -12.36 12.86 3.23
N GLY A 28 -11.62 13.84 3.73
CA GLY A 28 -12.03 14.64 4.88
C GLY A 28 -12.10 13.84 6.17
N SER A 29 -11.24 12.81 6.29
CA SER A 29 -11.20 11.88 7.41
C SER A 29 -9.81 11.82 8.07
N PRO A 30 -9.53 12.68 9.07
CA PRO A 30 -8.25 12.68 9.77
C PRO A 30 -7.99 11.38 10.54
N MET A 31 -8.96 10.84 11.27
CA MET A 31 -8.76 9.60 12.03
C MET A 31 -8.62 8.39 11.11
N GLY A 32 -9.42 8.36 10.03
CA GLY A 32 -9.32 7.33 9.01
C GLY A 32 -7.96 7.33 8.31
N GLY A 33 -7.41 8.51 8.02
CA GLY A 33 -6.07 8.67 7.45
C GLY A 33 -4.95 8.20 8.38
N VAL A 34 -5.04 8.51 9.67
CA VAL A 34 -4.07 8.03 10.67
C VAL A 34 -4.15 6.51 10.81
N LEU A 35 -5.34 5.93 10.92
CA LEU A 35 -5.52 4.48 11.00
C LEU A 35 -4.98 3.78 9.74
N PHE A 36 -5.21 4.37 8.56
CA PHE A 36 -4.66 3.86 7.31
C PHE A 36 -3.12 3.86 7.33
N ALA A 37 -2.49 4.97 7.71
CA ALA A 37 -1.04 5.08 7.78
C ALA A 37 -0.41 4.12 8.81
N ILE A 38 -1.07 3.89 9.96
CA ILE A 38 -0.56 2.97 10.99
C ILE A 38 -0.64 1.52 10.50
N ILE A 39 -1.77 1.11 9.92
CA ILE A 39 -1.99 -0.28 9.47
C ILE A 39 -1.03 -0.64 8.34
N GLU A 40 -0.86 0.25 7.35
CA GLU A 40 0.01 0.01 6.19
C GLU A 40 1.49 0.25 6.50
N GLY A 41 1.79 1.20 7.40
CA GLY A 41 3.16 1.60 7.75
C GLY A 41 3.82 0.75 8.86
N ASP A 42 3.07 -0.15 9.51
CA ASP A 42 3.53 -1.00 10.63
C ASP A 42 4.12 -0.19 11.81
N SER A 43 3.56 1.00 12.07
CA SER A 43 4.08 1.99 13.03
C SER A 43 3.30 2.05 14.35
N PHE A 44 2.73 0.93 14.80
CA PHE A 44 1.84 0.86 15.98
C PHE A 44 2.50 1.23 17.32
N ARG A 45 3.82 1.37 17.38
CA ARG A 45 4.57 1.40 18.63
C ARG A 45 4.87 2.80 19.18
N ASP A 46 4.86 3.83 18.33
CA ASP A 46 5.24 5.18 18.76
C ASP A 46 4.03 6.10 18.89
N MET A 47 3.60 6.34 20.13
CA MET A 47 2.48 7.24 20.42
C MET A 47 2.77 8.69 19.99
N ALA A 48 4.03 9.14 20.07
CA ALA A 48 4.39 10.49 19.64
C ALA A 48 4.24 10.62 18.11
N LEU A 49 4.60 9.58 17.36
CA LEU A 49 4.37 9.54 15.92
C LEU A 49 2.89 9.58 15.57
N ILE A 50 2.03 8.84 16.29
CA ILE A 50 0.58 8.86 16.11
C ILE A 50 0.01 10.27 16.31
N CYS A 51 0.45 10.97 17.36
CA CYS A 51 0.05 12.37 17.59
C CYS A 51 0.51 13.30 16.46
N ARG A 52 1.73 13.13 15.95
CA ARG A 52 2.25 13.92 14.80
C ARG A 52 1.44 13.66 13.53
N MET A 53 1.08 12.40 13.26
CA MET A 53 0.23 12.02 12.13
C MET A 53 -1.17 12.63 12.25
N LEU A 54 -1.76 12.61 13.44
CA LEU A 54 -3.08 13.22 13.67
C LEU A 54 -3.03 14.74 13.50
N PHE A 55 -2.00 15.38 14.04
CA PHE A 55 -1.80 16.82 13.91
C PHE A 55 -1.66 17.24 12.44
N SER A 56 -0.84 16.53 11.66
CA SER A 56 -0.68 16.82 10.23
C SER A 56 -1.99 16.61 9.45
N ALA A 57 -2.74 15.55 9.77
CA ALA A 57 -4.01 15.23 9.14
C ALA A 57 -5.06 16.32 9.39
N ILE A 58 -5.19 16.79 10.64
CA ILE A 58 -6.11 17.88 11.00
C ILE A 58 -5.72 19.18 10.28
N ILE A 59 -4.43 19.52 10.26
CA ILE A 59 -3.95 20.71 9.56
C ILE A 59 -4.25 20.62 8.07
N ALA A 60 -3.99 19.47 7.44
CA ALA A 60 -4.23 19.27 6.01
C ALA A 60 -5.71 19.41 5.65
N SER A 61 -6.62 18.81 6.42
CA SER A 61 -8.07 18.98 6.21
C SER A 61 -8.51 20.42 6.46
N PHE A 62 -7.96 21.10 7.47
CA PHE A 62 -8.27 22.50 7.75
C PHE A 62 -7.79 23.45 6.65
N THR A 63 -6.56 23.28 6.17
CA THR A 63 -6.00 24.13 5.09
C THR A 63 -6.76 23.93 3.78
N LEU A 64 -7.13 22.69 3.44
CA LEU A 64 -7.96 22.42 2.27
C LEU A 64 -9.34 23.09 2.40
N ASN A 65 -10.01 22.96 3.54
CA ASN A 65 -11.32 23.59 3.76
C ASN A 65 -11.23 25.12 3.69
N ALA A 66 -10.23 25.72 4.34
CA ALA A 66 -10.02 27.17 4.33
C ALA A 66 -9.74 27.72 2.92
N THR A 67 -8.94 27.01 2.12
CA THR A 67 -8.62 27.41 0.74
C THR A 67 -9.80 27.27 -0.19
N LEU A 68 -10.58 26.19 -0.07
CA LEU A 68 -11.82 26.01 -0.85
C LEU A 68 -12.90 27.02 -0.45
N ALA A 69 -13.07 27.31 0.84
CA ALA A 69 -14.01 28.32 1.31
C ALA A 69 -13.67 29.71 0.74
N TYR A 70 -12.38 30.06 0.71
CA TYR A 70 -11.89 31.29 0.07
C TYR A 70 -12.16 31.30 -1.44
N TYR A 71 -11.86 30.20 -2.14
CA TYR A 71 -12.06 30.09 -3.59
C TYR A 71 -13.55 30.21 -4.01
N PHE A 72 -14.45 29.59 -3.25
CA PHE A 72 -15.89 29.62 -3.52
C PHE A 72 -16.62 30.83 -2.92
N ASN A 73 -15.91 31.82 -2.38
CA ASN A 73 -16.47 33.01 -1.71
C ASN A 73 -17.55 32.66 -0.67
N GLN A 74 -17.35 31.59 0.10
CA GLN A 74 -18.22 31.27 1.23
C GLN A 74 -17.62 31.94 2.48
N ASP A 75 -18.34 32.93 3.04
CA ASP A 75 -17.93 33.79 4.16
C ASP A 75 -17.59 33.02 5.46
N GLY A 76 -16.44 32.36 5.50
CA GLY A 76 -15.99 31.57 6.65
C GLY A 76 -16.76 30.27 6.89
N LEU A 77 -17.65 29.86 5.98
CA LEU A 77 -18.39 28.61 6.11
C LEU A 77 -17.51 27.42 5.72
N LEU A 78 -17.00 26.70 6.72
CA LEU A 78 -16.16 25.52 6.57
C LEU A 78 -16.96 24.27 6.18
N SER A 79 -17.61 24.29 5.02
CA SER A 79 -18.51 23.22 4.57
C SER A 79 -17.78 22.02 3.91
N TRP A 80 -16.56 22.24 3.40
CA TRP A 80 -15.77 21.30 2.60
C TRP A 80 -14.75 20.54 3.45
N ASN A 81 -15.10 19.36 3.96
CA ASN A 81 -14.16 18.61 4.82
C ASN A 81 -13.02 17.94 4.05
N GLY A 82 -13.22 17.64 2.76
CA GLY A 82 -12.29 16.94 1.89
C GLY A 82 -12.66 17.16 0.42
N LEU A 83 -11.82 16.65 -0.48
CA LEU A 83 -12.12 16.63 -1.92
C LEU A 83 -13.44 15.89 -2.19
N THR A 84 -13.58 14.70 -1.60
CA THR A 84 -14.80 13.90 -1.72
C THR A 84 -15.76 14.23 -0.57
N ASN A 85 -16.88 14.87 -0.86
CA ASN A 85 -17.91 15.17 0.14
C ASN A 85 -19.19 14.36 -0.13
N PHE A 86 -19.37 13.27 0.62
CA PHE A 86 -20.55 12.39 0.46
C PHE A 86 -21.83 12.98 1.06
N GLY A 87 -21.79 14.15 1.71
CA GLY A 87 -22.96 14.76 2.34
C GLY A 87 -23.40 14.07 3.63
N ILE A 88 -24.41 14.64 4.30
CA ILE A 88 -24.91 14.15 5.59
C ILE A 88 -26.09 13.20 5.32
N LEU A 89 -26.05 11.98 5.87
CA LEU A 89 -27.15 11.00 5.79
C LEU A 89 -28.27 11.28 6.82
N ALA A 90 -28.69 12.53 6.94
CA ALA A 90 -29.69 12.91 7.93
C ALA A 90 -31.03 12.18 7.70
N HIS A 91 -31.65 11.71 8.78
CA HIS A 91 -32.99 11.08 8.82
C HIS A 91 -33.12 9.70 8.15
N LYS A 92 -32.02 8.97 7.96
CA LYS A 92 -32.04 7.60 7.46
C LYS A 92 -31.70 6.65 8.60
N GLU A 93 -32.65 6.29 9.46
CA GLU A 93 -32.42 5.29 10.51
C GLU A 93 -32.54 3.87 9.94
N TYR A 94 -31.68 2.94 10.37
CA TYR A 94 -31.79 1.53 9.98
C TYR A 94 -32.47 0.71 11.07
N THR A 95 -33.11 -0.39 10.68
CA THR A 95 -33.75 -1.32 11.64
C THR A 95 -32.99 -2.64 11.71
N ILE A 96 -33.16 -3.39 12.80
CA ILE A 96 -32.45 -4.66 13.02
C ILE A 96 -32.75 -5.68 11.91
N TRP A 97 -33.96 -5.66 11.36
CA TRP A 97 -34.37 -6.54 10.26
C TRP A 97 -33.62 -6.29 8.94
N GLU A 98 -32.98 -5.13 8.77
CA GLU A 98 -32.16 -4.83 7.59
C GLU A 98 -30.74 -5.41 7.68
N ILE A 99 -30.28 -5.81 8.88
CA ILE A 99 -28.92 -6.34 9.08
C ILE A 99 -28.64 -7.59 8.21
N PRO A 100 -29.52 -8.61 8.13
CA PRO A 100 -29.32 -9.73 7.23
C PRO A 100 -29.19 -9.32 5.75
N LEU A 101 -29.94 -8.29 5.31
CA LEU A 101 -29.84 -7.78 3.94
C LEU A 101 -28.48 -7.11 3.71
N PHE A 102 -27.95 -6.39 4.69
CA PHE A 102 -26.61 -5.83 4.63
C PHE A 102 -25.53 -6.92 4.55
N LEU A 103 -25.68 -8.02 5.30
CA LEU A 103 -24.74 -9.15 5.20
C LEU A 103 -24.75 -9.79 3.80
N ILE A 104 -25.92 -9.92 3.16
CA ILE A 104 -26.03 -10.41 1.78
C ILE A 104 -25.31 -9.48 0.81
N ILE A 105 -25.46 -8.16 0.97
CA ILE A 105 -24.71 -7.16 0.19
C ILE A 105 -23.20 -7.34 0.41
N GLY A 106 -22.77 -7.59 1.64
CA GLY A 106 -21.37 -7.92 1.95
C GLY A 106 -20.86 -9.14 1.18
N VAL A 107 -21.65 -10.22 1.12
CA VAL A 107 -21.30 -11.41 0.34
C VAL A 107 -21.19 -11.11 -1.16
N ILE A 108 -22.17 -10.39 -1.72
CA ILE A 108 -22.16 -9.99 -3.14
C ILE A 108 -20.93 -9.15 -3.44
N GLY A 109 -20.65 -8.11 -2.64
CA GLY A 109 -19.50 -7.23 -2.80
C GLY A 109 -18.15 -7.95 -2.63
N GLY A 110 -18.07 -8.95 -1.76
CA GLY A 110 -16.90 -9.83 -1.64
C GLY A 110 -16.66 -10.67 -2.89
N CYS A 111 -17.71 -11.26 -3.45
CA CYS A 111 -17.65 -12.05 -4.68
C CYS A 111 -17.29 -11.19 -5.90
N THR A 112 -17.96 -10.05 -6.10
CA THR A 112 -17.69 -9.12 -7.21
C THR A 112 -16.31 -8.48 -7.09
N GLY A 113 -15.88 -8.15 -5.87
CA GLY A 113 -14.53 -7.65 -5.59
C GLY A 113 -13.44 -8.69 -5.86
N ALA A 114 -13.66 -9.95 -5.49
CA ALA A 114 -12.73 -11.03 -5.82
C ALA A 114 -12.65 -11.29 -7.33
N LEU A 115 -13.79 -11.23 -8.03
CA LEU A 115 -13.83 -11.29 -9.50
C LEU A 115 -13.02 -10.14 -10.12
N PHE A 116 -13.19 -8.92 -9.61
CA PHE A 116 -12.43 -7.76 -10.06
C PHE A 116 -10.92 -7.97 -9.90
N ASN A 117 -10.48 -8.47 -8.74
CA ASN A 117 -9.06 -8.73 -8.47
C ASN A 117 -8.49 -9.84 -9.37
N ALA A 118 -9.24 -10.94 -9.55
CA ALA A 118 -8.81 -12.06 -10.40
C ALA A 118 -8.69 -11.64 -11.87
N LEU A 119 -9.63 -10.86 -12.38
CA LEU A 119 -9.57 -10.33 -13.74
C LEU A 119 -8.46 -9.28 -13.89
N SER A 120 -8.30 -8.39 -12.92
CA SER A 120 -7.24 -7.37 -12.90
C SER A 120 -5.85 -8.00 -12.95
N TYR A 121 -5.66 -9.12 -12.22
CA TYR A 121 -4.42 -9.90 -12.28
C TYR A 121 -4.14 -10.41 -13.70
N ARG A 122 -5.13 -11.04 -14.34
CA ARG A 122 -4.99 -11.58 -15.71
C ARG A 122 -4.70 -10.49 -16.73
N ILE A 123 -5.37 -9.35 -16.64
CA ILE A 123 -5.13 -8.20 -17.51
C ILE A 123 -3.72 -7.65 -17.30
N SER A 124 -3.29 -7.51 -16.05
CA SER A 124 -1.95 -7.01 -15.72
C SER A 124 -0.83 -7.97 -16.15
N GLU A 125 -1.06 -9.28 -16.02
CA GLU A 125 -0.15 -10.32 -16.53
C GLU A 125 -0.03 -10.25 -18.06
N PHE A 126 -1.16 -10.09 -18.75
CA PHE A 126 -1.19 -9.89 -20.20
C PHE A 126 -0.42 -8.63 -20.60
N ARG A 127 -0.61 -7.50 -19.90
CA ARG A 127 0.13 -6.26 -20.14
C ARG A 127 1.64 -6.42 -19.93
N LYS A 128 2.06 -7.11 -18.86
CA LYS A 128 3.49 -7.37 -18.59
C LYS A 128 4.13 -8.19 -19.72
N LYS A 129 3.39 -9.13 -20.32
CA LYS A 129 3.88 -10.01 -21.40
C LYS A 129 3.86 -9.37 -22.79
N PHE A 130 2.77 -8.69 -23.15
CA PHE A 130 2.53 -8.23 -24.53
C PHE A 130 2.78 -6.72 -24.74
N LEU A 131 2.76 -5.89 -23.69
CA LEU A 131 2.84 -4.43 -23.77
C LEU A 131 4.14 -3.89 -23.15
N SER A 132 5.28 -4.32 -23.71
CA SER A 132 6.61 -3.93 -23.23
C SER A 132 7.01 -2.51 -23.64
N SER A 133 6.57 -2.05 -24.82
CA SER A 133 7.04 -0.79 -25.39
C SER A 133 6.24 0.42 -24.88
N LYS A 134 6.94 1.56 -24.65
CA LYS A 134 6.32 2.81 -24.18
C LYS A 134 5.18 3.30 -25.10
N TRP A 135 5.38 3.21 -26.42
CA TRP A 135 4.38 3.60 -27.42
C TRP A 135 3.13 2.73 -27.36
N GLN A 136 3.28 1.43 -27.14
CA GLN A 136 2.13 0.52 -27.04
C GLN A 136 1.27 0.84 -25.81
N ARG A 137 1.90 1.17 -24.68
CA ARG A 137 1.21 1.59 -23.45
C ARG A 137 0.44 2.90 -23.66
N LEU A 138 1.03 3.84 -24.40
CA LEU A 138 0.36 5.10 -24.75
C LEU A 138 -0.83 4.87 -25.69
N THR A 139 -0.67 4.03 -26.72
CA THR A 139 -1.77 3.70 -27.64
C THR A 139 -2.90 2.96 -26.94
N GLU A 140 -2.60 2.08 -25.98
CA GLU A 140 -3.61 1.43 -25.15
C GLU A 140 -4.41 2.46 -24.35
N ALA A 141 -3.74 3.39 -23.67
CA ALA A 141 -4.43 4.42 -22.89
C ALA A 141 -5.36 5.29 -23.75
N PHE A 142 -4.92 5.67 -24.96
CA PHE A 142 -5.76 6.40 -25.90
C PHE A 142 -6.97 5.56 -26.38
N LEU A 143 -6.75 4.27 -26.64
CA LEU A 143 -7.81 3.36 -27.04
C LEU A 143 -8.85 3.17 -25.93
N VAL A 144 -8.41 2.98 -24.67
CA VAL A 144 -9.34 2.87 -23.54
C VAL A 144 -10.15 4.16 -23.37
N ALA A 145 -9.52 5.33 -23.49
CA ALA A 145 -10.21 6.61 -23.41
C ALA A 145 -11.27 6.75 -24.53
N ALA A 146 -10.89 6.44 -25.78
CA ALA A 146 -11.80 6.52 -26.92
C ALA A 146 -12.99 5.54 -26.78
N VAL A 147 -12.73 4.29 -26.35
CA VAL A 147 -13.80 3.30 -26.13
C VAL A 147 -14.68 3.72 -24.96
N SER A 148 -14.13 4.23 -23.85
CA SER A 148 -14.96 4.70 -22.73
C SER A 148 -15.89 5.85 -23.13
N ALA A 149 -15.41 6.79 -23.94
CA ALA A 149 -16.23 7.89 -24.45
C ALA A 149 -17.32 7.38 -25.42
N PHE A 150 -16.97 6.43 -26.29
CA PHE A 150 -17.91 5.84 -27.22
C PHE A 150 -19.00 5.03 -26.52
N VAL A 151 -18.64 4.19 -25.55
CA VAL A 151 -19.60 3.37 -24.79
C VAL A 151 -20.51 4.27 -23.95
N GLY A 152 -19.95 5.27 -23.26
CA GLY A 152 -20.74 6.24 -22.50
C GLY A 152 -21.67 7.08 -23.37
N PHE A 153 -21.29 7.42 -24.61
CA PHE A 153 -22.17 8.07 -25.56
C PHE A 153 -23.25 7.12 -26.08
N LEU A 154 -22.90 5.86 -26.38
CA LEU A 154 -23.85 4.84 -26.85
C LEU A 154 -24.94 4.56 -25.81
N THR A 155 -24.58 4.48 -24.54
CA THR A 155 -25.55 4.22 -23.46
C THR A 155 -26.55 5.34 -23.28
N LEU A 156 -26.19 6.59 -23.61
CA LEU A 156 -27.16 7.70 -23.68
C LEU A 156 -28.25 7.50 -24.74
N PHE A 157 -27.97 6.83 -25.88
CA PHE A 157 -28.98 6.60 -26.92
C PHE A 157 -29.85 5.38 -26.64
N VAL A 158 -29.29 4.38 -25.97
CA VAL A 158 -30.00 3.12 -25.69
C VAL A 158 -30.98 3.28 -24.53
N LEU A 159 -30.65 4.14 -23.57
CA LEU A 159 -31.43 4.35 -22.34
C LEU A 159 -32.27 5.63 -22.42
N ASP A 160 -33.59 5.46 -22.34
CA ASP A 160 -34.54 6.58 -22.26
C ASP A 160 -34.98 6.80 -20.81
N ASP A 161 -34.29 7.72 -20.11
CA ASP A 161 -34.43 7.93 -18.66
C ASP A 161 -34.54 9.41 -18.28
N CYS A 162 -35.51 10.06 -18.92
CA CYS A 162 -35.89 11.42 -18.63
C CYS A 162 -36.65 11.54 -17.31
N VAL A 163 -36.18 12.45 -16.45
CA VAL A 163 -36.75 12.77 -15.14
C VAL A 163 -37.12 14.25 -15.12
N PRO A 164 -38.29 14.65 -14.60
CA PRO A 164 -38.68 16.06 -14.53
C PRO A 164 -37.79 16.86 -13.58
N LEU A 165 -37.46 18.09 -13.97
CA LEU A 165 -36.75 19.07 -13.15
C LEU A 165 -37.64 19.46 -11.94
N GLY A 166 -37.14 19.21 -10.72
CA GLY A 166 -37.85 19.54 -9.47
C GLY A 166 -37.91 18.41 -8.44
N VAL A 167 -37.56 17.17 -8.81
CA VAL A 167 -37.48 16.05 -7.86
C VAL A 167 -36.11 16.06 -7.17
N GLY A 168 -35.97 16.85 -6.10
CA GLY A 168 -34.92 16.65 -5.09
C GLY A 168 -33.57 17.36 -5.26
N SER A 169 -33.42 18.31 -6.17
CA SER A 169 -32.24 19.20 -6.21
C SER A 169 -32.67 20.65 -6.46
N ASN A 170 -32.36 21.55 -5.53
CA ASN A 170 -32.52 23.00 -5.69
C ASN A 170 -31.43 23.62 -6.59
N ASN A 171 -30.40 22.85 -6.94
CA ASN A 171 -29.31 23.30 -7.81
C ASN A 171 -29.56 22.78 -9.23
N THR A 172 -29.85 23.70 -10.14
CA THR A 172 -29.99 23.47 -11.58
C THR A 172 -28.66 23.57 -12.34
N GLU A 173 -27.59 23.93 -11.65
CA GLU A 173 -26.23 23.99 -12.17
C GLU A 173 -25.63 22.57 -12.23
N GLY A 174 -25.23 22.13 -13.43
CA GLY A 174 -24.62 20.80 -13.66
C GLY A 174 -25.58 19.71 -14.15
N ILE A 175 -26.88 19.99 -14.31
CA ILE A 175 -27.84 18.99 -14.78
C ILE A 175 -27.77 18.86 -16.31
N ASN A 176 -27.33 17.69 -16.80
CA ASN A 176 -27.23 17.39 -18.21
C ASN A 176 -28.61 17.08 -18.84
N ARG A 177 -29.12 18.04 -19.62
CA ARG A 177 -30.42 17.96 -20.33
C ARG A 177 -30.34 17.23 -21.68
N LEU A 178 -29.34 16.35 -21.86
CA LEU A 178 -29.16 15.63 -23.12
C LEU A 178 -30.37 14.73 -23.40
N TYR A 179 -30.87 14.77 -24.64
CA TYR A 179 -31.88 13.85 -25.19
C TYR A 179 -33.24 13.78 -24.48
N CYS A 180 -33.64 14.81 -23.71
CA CYS A 180 -34.95 14.86 -23.04
C CYS A 180 -35.82 16.04 -23.46
N GLY A 181 -37.12 15.95 -23.14
CA GLY A 181 -38.10 17.02 -23.40
C GLY A 181 -37.79 18.31 -22.62
N LYS A 182 -38.46 19.41 -22.99
CA LYS A 182 -38.34 20.68 -22.26
C LYS A 182 -38.85 20.49 -20.84
N GLY A 183 -38.00 20.69 -19.84
CA GLY A 183 -38.36 20.53 -18.42
C GLY A 183 -37.87 19.22 -17.79
N GLU A 184 -37.19 18.37 -18.56
CA GLU A 184 -36.65 17.09 -18.09
C GLU A 184 -35.12 17.05 -18.23
N TYR A 185 -34.49 16.14 -17.49
CA TYR A 185 -33.07 15.84 -17.59
C TYR A 185 -32.82 14.33 -17.63
N SER A 186 -31.68 13.93 -18.20
CA SER A 186 -31.31 12.53 -18.32
C SER A 186 -30.57 12.07 -17.06
N ALA A 187 -31.15 11.10 -16.34
CA ALA A 187 -30.56 10.56 -15.13
C ALA A 187 -29.22 9.84 -15.42
N ILE A 188 -29.11 9.15 -16.55
CA ILE A 188 -27.88 8.47 -16.98
C ILE A 188 -26.79 9.47 -17.38
N ALA A 189 -27.16 10.59 -18.00
CA ALA A 189 -26.20 11.65 -18.32
C ALA A 189 -25.60 12.29 -17.07
N ASN A 190 -26.35 12.35 -15.97
CA ASN A 190 -25.86 12.81 -14.68
C ASN A 190 -24.91 11.81 -13.99
N LEU A 191 -25.01 10.52 -14.32
CA LEU A 191 -24.11 9.49 -13.78
C LEU A 191 -22.81 9.36 -14.58
N LEU A 192 -22.85 9.53 -15.92
CA LEU A 192 -21.69 9.31 -16.80
C LEU A 192 -20.86 10.58 -17.07
N PHE A 193 -21.51 11.75 -17.17
CA PHE A 193 -20.87 13.00 -17.61
C PHE A 193 -20.66 14.02 -16.48
N ASP A 194 -20.97 13.64 -15.24
CA ASP A 194 -20.59 14.41 -14.06
C ASP A 194 -19.31 13.81 -13.44
N HIS A 195 -18.72 14.53 -12.48
CA HIS A 195 -17.62 14.00 -11.69
C HIS A 195 -18.09 12.78 -10.89
N PRO A 196 -17.29 11.69 -10.83
CA PRO A 196 -17.72 10.45 -10.21
C PRO A 196 -18.03 10.61 -8.71
N GLU A 197 -17.39 11.57 -8.04
CA GLU A 197 -17.67 11.93 -6.65
C GLU A 197 -19.09 12.50 -6.47
N ALA A 198 -19.52 13.36 -7.40
CA ALA A 198 -20.86 13.92 -7.43
C ALA A 198 -21.90 12.84 -7.80
N SER A 199 -21.56 11.91 -8.69
CA SER A 199 -22.41 10.76 -9.02
C SER A 199 -22.61 9.83 -7.82
N VAL A 200 -21.56 9.53 -7.04
CA VAL A 200 -21.67 8.78 -5.77
C VAL A 200 -22.60 9.49 -4.80
N LYS A 201 -22.40 10.81 -4.62
CA LYS A 201 -23.25 11.63 -3.76
C LYS A 201 -24.71 11.62 -4.22
N SER A 202 -24.96 11.71 -5.52
CA SER A 202 -26.29 11.61 -6.11
C SER A 202 -26.94 10.26 -5.78
N LEU A 203 -26.21 9.14 -5.96
CA LEU A 203 -26.71 7.80 -5.64
C LEU A 203 -27.05 7.61 -4.16
N PHE A 204 -26.39 8.31 -3.24
CA PHE A 204 -26.69 8.25 -1.80
C PHE A 204 -27.92 9.09 -1.40
N HIS A 205 -28.14 10.23 -2.06
CA HIS A 205 -29.13 11.22 -1.61
C HIS A 205 -30.39 11.33 -2.48
N SER A 206 -30.36 10.89 -3.73
CA SER A 206 -31.52 10.97 -4.61
C SER A 206 -32.72 10.19 -4.05
N PRO A 207 -33.94 10.75 -4.14
CA PRO A 207 -35.16 10.10 -3.64
C PRO A 207 -35.54 8.85 -4.45
N LEU A 208 -36.54 8.13 -3.95
CA LEU A 208 -37.16 7.01 -4.65
C LEU A 208 -37.72 7.47 -6.01
N GLY A 209 -37.49 6.69 -7.07
CA GLY A 209 -38.02 6.95 -8.42
C GLY A 209 -37.14 7.80 -9.35
N THR A 210 -36.02 8.37 -8.88
CA THR A 210 -35.10 9.13 -9.76
C THR A 210 -34.39 8.25 -10.79
N TYR A 211 -34.07 7.00 -10.44
CA TYR A 211 -33.34 6.09 -11.30
C TYR A 211 -34.17 4.83 -11.55
N LYS A 212 -34.33 4.44 -12.83
CA LYS A 212 -34.95 3.16 -13.20
C LYS A 212 -34.00 2.00 -12.89
N SER A 213 -34.53 0.79 -12.72
CA SER A 213 -33.71 -0.40 -12.45
C SER A 213 -32.83 -0.79 -13.64
N SER A 214 -33.30 -0.58 -14.88
CA SER A 214 -32.55 -0.84 -16.11
C SER A 214 -31.31 0.02 -16.24
N THR A 215 -31.39 1.32 -15.93
CA THR A 215 -30.23 2.23 -15.99
C THR A 215 -29.15 1.83 -15.03
N LEU A 216 -29.52 1.59 -13.77
CA LEU A 216 -28.56 1.23 -12.73
C LEU A 216 -27.86 -0.09 -13.05
N LEU A 217 -28.59 -1.06 -13.62
CA LEU A 217 -28.01 -2.34 -14.03
C LEU A 217 -26.99 -2.17 -15.16
N ILE A 218 -27.38 -1.48 -16.24
CA ILE A 218 -26.50 -1.26 -17.40
C ILE A 218 -25.28 -0.44 -16.99
N PHE A 219 -25.49 0.67 -16.28
CA PHE A 219 -24.43 1.53 -15.77
C PHE A 219 -23.47 0.77 -14.83
N SER A 220 -23.99 -0.06 -13.92
CA SER A 220 -23.15 -0.82 -13.01
C SER A 220 -22.24 -1.81 -13.73
N ILE A 221 -22.77 -2.54 -14.73
CA ILE A 221 -21.99 -3.50 -15.53
C ILE A 221 -20.96 -2.77 -16.40
N GLU A 222 -21.41 -1.73 -17.12
CA GLU A 222 -20.54 -0.92 -17.98
C GLU A 222 -19.38 -0.32 -17.19
N TYR A 223 -19.68 0.36 -16.10
CA TYR A 223 -18.68 1.05 -15.29
C TYR A 223 -17.77 0.06 -14.53
N PHE A 224 -18.26 -1.13 -14.19
CA PHE A 224 -17.42 -2.22 -13.66
C PHE A 224 -16.40 -2.71 -14.69
N LEU A 225 -16.80 -2.92 -15.93
CA LEU A 225 -15.88 -3.34 -16.99
C LEU A 225 -14.88 -2.24 -17.37
N LEU A 226 -15.34 -0.98 -17.43
CA LEU A 226 -14.48 0.17 -17.71
C LEU A 226 -13.46 0.40 -16.58
N SER A 227 -13.88 0.33 -15.31
CA SER A 227 -12.96 0.46 -14.17
C SER A 227 -11.93 -0.68 -14.13
N LEU A 228 -12.34 -1.90 -14.48
CA LEU A 228 -11.43 -3.05 -14.60
C LEU A 228 -10.38 -2.83 -15.70
N TRP A 229 -10.79 -2.32 -16.86
CA TRP A 229 -9.88 -2.13 -17.99
C TRP A 229 -8.95 -0.93 -17.80
N THR A 230 -9.45 0.15 -17.19
CA THR A 230 -8.64 1.34 -16.86
C THR A 230 -7.63 1.06 -15.75
N PHE A 231 -7.94 0.15 -14.83
CA PHE A 231 -7.01 -0.28 -13.80
C PHE A 231 -5.79 -0.97 -14.41
N GLY A 232 -4.59 -0.45 -14.11
CA GLY A 232 -3.31 -0.97 -14.61
C GLY A 232 -2.80 -0.34 -15.91
N LEU A 233 -3.48 0.70 -16.41
CA LEU A 233 -2.91 1.57 -17.44
C LEU A 233 -1.71 2.34 -16.89
N SER A 234 -0.80 2.76 -17.76
CA SER A 234 0.39 3.55 -17.39
C SER A 234 0.05 5.05 -17.19
N VAL A 235 -0.96 5.32 -16.36
CA VAL A 235 -1.49 6.66 -16.03
C VAL A 235 -1.68 6.73 -14.51
N PRO A 236 -1.40 7.86 -13.84
CA PRO A 236 -1.71 8.03 -12.43
C PRO A 236 -3.23 8.00 -12.23
N THR A 237 -3.74 6.91 -11.65
CA THR A 237 -5.19 6.70 -11.41
C THR A 237 -5.44 6.08 -10.04
N GLY A 238 -6.61 6.36 -9.45
CA GLY A 238 -7.06 5.75 -8.19
C GLY A 238 -8.24 4.79 -8.39
N VAL A 239 -8.34 3.77 -7.53
CA VAL A 239 -9.39 2.72 -7.60
C VAL A 239 -10.52 2.94 -6.59
N PHE A 240 -10.30 3.80 -5.60
CA PHE A 240 -11.26 4.05 -4.52
C PHE A 240 -12.62 4.55 -5.04
N ILE A 241 -12.65 5.67 -5.76
CA ILE A 241 -13.89 6.27 -6.24
C ILE A 241 -14.60 5.37 -7.27
N PRO A 242 -13.93 4.76 -8.26
CA PRO A 242 -14.61 3.84 -9.17
C PRO A 242 -15.24 2.63 -8.48
N SER A 243 -14.59 2.09 -7.44
CA SER A 243 -15.14 0.98 -6.65
C SER A 243 -16.35 1.41 -5.80
N LEU A 244 -16.32 2.63 -5.25
CA LEU A 244 -17.48 3.20 -4.55
C LEU A 244 -18.65 3.43 -5.51
N LEU A 245 -18.39 3.94 -6.72
CA LEU A 245 -19.44 4.24 -7.69
C LEU A 245 -20.11 2.97 -8.24
N THR A 246 -19.31 1.97 -8.65
CA THR A 246 -19.84 0.65 -9.04
C THR A 246 -20.68 0.05 -7.91
N GLY A 247 -20.17 0.08 -6.68
CA GLY A 247 -20.85 -0.41 -5.49
C GLY A 247 -22.13 0.33 -5.15
N ALA A 248 -22.12 1.65 -5.24
CA ALA A 248 -23.29 2.49 -5.01
C ALA A 248 -24.40 2.20 -6.04
N ALA A 249 -24.03 2.00 -7.30
CA ALA A 249 -24.99 1.72 -8.37
C ALA A 249 -25.73 0.39 -8.15
N TRP A 250 -25.01 -0.72 -7.96
CA TRP A 250 -25.67 -2.01 -7.73
C TRP A 250 -26.30 -2.11 -6.34
N GLY A 251 -25.74 -1.43 -5.33
CA GLY A 251 -26.34 -1.34 -3.99
C GLY A 251 -27.68 -0.62 -4.02
N ARG A 252 -27.78 0.47 -4.80
CA ARG A 252 -29.05 1.17 -5.03
C ARG A 252 -30.05 0.29 -5.77
N LEU A 253 -29.59 -0.44 -6.79
CA LEU A 253 -30.41 -1.43 -7.52
C LEU A 253 -30.95 -2.51 -6.58
N PHE A 254 -30.13 -3.02 -5.66
CA PHE A 254 -30.55 -3.97 -4.63
C PHE A 254 -31.63 -3.36 -3.72
N GLY A 255 -31.45 -2.11 -3.28
CA GLY A 255 -32.45 -1.39 -2.47
C GLY A 255 -33.80 -1.24 -3.19
N LEU A 256 -33.81 -0.97 -4.50
CA LEU A 256 -35.03 -0.95 -5.31
C LEU A 256 -35.69 -2.35 -5.39
N GLY A 257 -34.89 -3.41 -5.52
CA GLY A 257 -35.38 -4.79 -5.48
C GLY A 257 -36.02 -5.16 -4.14
N VAL A 258 -35.40 -4.75 -3.02
CA VAL A 258 -35.96 -4.95 -1.68
C VAL A 258 -37.28 -4.19 -1.52
N LYS A 259 -37.37 -2.95 -2.01
CA LYS A 259 -38.63 -2.18 -1.98
C LYS A 259 -39.73 -2.82 -2.83
N PHE A 260 -39.37 -3.44 -3.95
CA PHE A 260 -40.31 -4.19 -4.79
C PHE A 260 -40.83 -5.46 -4.10
N LEU A 261 -39.98 -6.16 -3.35
CA LEU A 261 -40.35 -7.36 -2.60
C LEU A 261 -41.16 -7.06 -1.33
N PHE A 262 -40.85 -5.95 -0.65
CA PHE A 262 -41.51 -5.53 0.60
C PHE A 262 -42.11 -4.12 0.48
N PRO A 263 -43.21 -3.95 -0.27
CA PRO A 263 -43.79 -2.65 -0.56
C PRO A 263 -44.31 -1.92 0.69
N GLU A 264 -44.84 -2.66 1.68
CA GLU A 264 -45.51 -2.13 2.89
C GLU A 264 -44.54 -1.50 3.90
N MET A 265 -43.25 -1.80 3.82
CA MET A 265 -42.24 -1.26 4.73
C MET A 265 -41.84 0.16 4.32
N THR A 266 -42.14 1.16 5.16
CA THR A 266 -41.85 2.58 4.93
C THR A 266 -40.40 2.97 5.21
N SER A 267 -39.64 2.14 5.92
CA SER A 267 -38.25 2.42 6.31
C SER A 267 -37.21 2.18 5.21
N ILE A 268 -37.57 1.61 4.06
CA ILE A 268 -36.63 1.23 3.00
C ILE A 268 -36.32 2.46 2.13
N ASP A 269 -35.15 3.07 2.34
CA ASP A 269 -34.59 4.09 1.44
C ASP A 269 -33.41 3.50 0.63
N PRO A 270 -33.43 3.58 -0.70
CA PRO A 270 -32.41 2.97 -1.56
C PRO A 270 -31.03 3.62 -1.38
N GLY A 271 -30.94 4.85 -0.86
CA GLY A 271 -29.68 5.51 -0.56
C GLY A 271 -28.86 4.81 0.54
N LYS A 272 -29.53 4.21 1.53
CA LYS A 272 -28.86 3.41 2.58
C LYS A 272 -28.20 2.17 1.97
N TYR A 273 -28.92 1.47 1.09
CA TYR A 273 -28.42 0.28 0.40
C TYR A 273 -27.31 0.62 -0.61
N ALA A 274 -27.37 1.81 -1.23
CA ALA A 274 -26.28 2.33 -2.06
C ALA A 274 -24.99 2.50 -1.25
N LEU A 275 -25.06 3.08 -0.04
CA LEU A 275 -23.90 3.20 0.84
C LEU A 275 -23.33 1.82 1.22
N MET A 276 -24.18 0.85 1.55
CA MET A 276 -23.74 -0.50 1.90
C MET A 276 -23.12 -1.22 0.70
N GLY A 277 -23.67 -1.05 -0.50
CA GLY A 277 -23.07 -1.60 -1.74
C GLY A 277 -21.72 -0.97 -2.06
N ALA A 278 -21.60 0.35 -1.93
CA ALA A 278 -20.33 1.07 -2.10
C ALA A 278 -19.27 0.55 -1.12
N THR A 279 -19.66 0.38 0.15
CA THR A 279 -18.83 -0.17 1.21
C THR A 279 -18.40 -1.61 0.91
N ALA A 280 -19.34 -2.48 0.51
CA ALA A 280 -19.07 -3.88 0.23
C ALA A 280 -18.14 -4.06 -0.97
N GLN A 281 -18.35 -3.30 -2.05
CA GLN A 281 -17.52 -3.36 -3.25
C GLN A 281 -16.10 -2.89 -2.97
N LEU A 282 -15.93 -1.75 -2.31
CA LEU A 282 -14.61 -1.21 -1.97
C LEU A 282 -13.87 -2.15 -1.00
N GLY A 283 -14.55 -2.66 0.02
CA GLY A 283 -13.99 -3.65 0.95
C GLY A 283 -13.61 -4.98 0.27
N GLY A 284 -14.40 -5.43 -0.71
CA GLY A 284 -14.14 -6.65 -1.48
C GLY A 284 -12.92 -6.55 -2.39
N VAL A 285 -12.73 -5.39 -3.05
CA VAL A 285 -11.59 -5.13 -3.94
C VAL A 285 -10.30 -4.90 -3.13
N VAL A 286 -10.34 -3.97 -2.17
CA VAL A 286 -9.14 -3.46 -1.49
C VAL A 286 -8.79 -4.24 -0.22
N ARG A 287 -9.74 -4.95 0.41
CA ARG A 287 -9.55 -5.76 1.64
C ARG A 287 -9.14 -4.99 2.91
N LEU A 288 -9.38 -3.68 2.95
CA LEU A 288 -9.23 -2.83 4.13
C LEU A 288 -10.50 -2.82 4.98
N THR A 289 -10.36 -2.91 6.30
CA THR A 289 -11.50 -2.98 7.25
C THR A 289 -11.56 -1.77 8.17
N ILE A 290 -10.67 -1.68 9.16
CA ILE A 290 -10.76 -0.72 10.26
C ILE A 290 -10.56 0.71 9.77
N SER A 291 -9.50 0.96 8.98
CA SER A 291 -9.22 2.28 8.39
C SER A 291 -10.35 2.70 7.46
N LEU A 292 -10.82 1.80 6.59
CA LEU A 292 -11.89 2.10 5.66
C LEU A 292 -13.24 2.40 6.35
N THR A 293 -13.54 1.69 7.45
CA THR A 293 -14.72 1.97 8.27
C THR A 293 -14.67 3.39 8.83
N ALA A 294 -13.51 3.80 9.38
CA ALA A 294 -13.33 5.15 9.90
C ALA A 294 -13.44 6.22 8.80
N ILE A 295 -12.82 5.98 7.63
CA ILE A 295 -12.91 6.87 6.47
C ILE A 295 -14.37 7.09 6.04
N LEU A 296 -15.12 6.01 5.86
CA LEU A 296 -16.51 6.10 5.41
C LEU A 296 -17.42 6.76 6.44
N LEU A 297 -17.22 6.51 7.75
CA LEU A 297 -18.03 7.13 8.80
C LEU A 297 -17.77 8.63 8.95
N GLU A 298 -16.51 9.06 8.88
CA GLU A 298 -16.18 10.48 8.93
C GLU A 298 -16.65 11.21 7.68
N ALA A 299 -16.54 10.58 6.51
CA ALA A 299 -16.98 11.16 5.24
C ALA A 299 -18.51 11.26 5.11
N THR A 300 -19.29 10.33 5.68
CA THR A 300 -20.78 10.38 5.70
C THR A 300 -21.36 11.20 6.85
N ARG A 301 -20.54 11.54 7.85
CA ARG A 301 -20.91 12.32 9.04
C ARG A 301 -22.05 11.72 9.86
N ASP A 302 -22.23 10.40 9.81
CA ASP A 302 -23.25 9.69 10.58
C ASP A 302 -22.64 8.47 11.30
N MET A 303 -22.57 8.56 12.63
CA MET A 303 -22.00 7.53 13.48
C MET A 303 -22.96 6.37 13.74
N THR A 304 -24.25 6.49 13.41
CA THR A 304 -25.23 5.42 13.62
C THR A 304 -24.93 4.21 12.73
N TYR A 305 -24.40 4.46 11.53
CA TYR A 305 -24.04 3.43 10.54
C TYR A 305 -22.74 2.67 10.83
N ARG A 306 -22.09 2.91 11.97
CA ARG A 306 -20.83 2.27 12.35
C ARG A 306 -20.90 0.75 12.33
N VAL A 307 -21.93 0.18 12.97
CA VAL A 307 -22.07 -1.28 13.10
C VAL A 307 -22.37 -1.94 11.74
N PRO A 308 -23.37 -1.48 10.96
CA PRO A 308 -23.63 -2.04 9.64
C PRO A 308 -22.44 -1.98 8.69
N ILE A 309 -21.75 -0.83 8.59
CA ILE A 309 -20.59 -0.67 7.70
C ILE A 309 -19.48 -1.66 8.08
N MET A 310 -19.19 -1.79 9.38
CA MET A 310 -18.16 -2.72 9.84
C MET A 310 -18.52 -4.18 9.54
N LEU A 311 -19.78 -4.59 9.75
CA LEU A 311 -20.25 -5.95 9.43
C LEU A 311 -20.15 -6.25 7.93
N VAL A 312 -20.60 -5.32 7.08
CA VAL A 312 -20.54 -5.44 5.63
C VAL A 312 -19.09 -5.59 5.16
N LEU A 313 -18.17 -4.76 5.67
CA LEU A 313 -16.74 -4.83 5.33
C LEU A 313 -16.10 -6.14 5.77
N LEU A 314 -16.40 -6.63 6.97
CA LEU A 314 -15.88 -7.91 7.45
C LEU A 314 -16.38 -9.07 6.59
N MET A 315 -17.68 -9.09 6.25
CA MET A 315 -18.24 -10.10 5.35
C MET A 315 -17.62 -10.05 3.95
N ALA A 316 -17.52 -8.86 3.35
CA ALA A 316 -16.92 -8.68 2.03
C ALA A 316 -15.45 -9.12 2.02
N LYS A 317 -14.69 -8.79 3.09
CA LYS A 317 -13.31 -9.23 3.25
C LYS A 317 -13.23 -10.75 3.39
N TRP A 318 -14.01 -11.38 4.26
CA TRP A 318 -13.96 -12.83 4.47
C TRP A 318 -14.30 -13.61 3.21
N VAL A 319 -15.39 -13.25 2.52
CA VAL A 319 -15.77 -13.87 1.25
C VAL A 319 -14.71 -13.63 0.19
N GLY A 320 -14.15 -12.43 0.15
CA GLY A 320 -13.05 -12.11 -0.75
C GLY A 320 -11.80 -12.97 -0.49
N ASP A 321 -11.34 -13.05 0.77
CA ASP A 321 -10.09 -13.73 1.17
C ASP A 321 -10.12 -15.23 0.80
N LEU A 322 -11.31 -15.84 0.84
CA LEU A 322 -11.54 -17.20 0.35
C LEU A 322 -11.33 -17.36 -1.16
N LEU A 323 -11.68 -16.35 -1.96
CA LEU A 323 -11.68 -16.44 -3.44
C LEU A 323 -10.38 -15.93 -4.08
N SER A 324 -9.89 -14.76 -3.67
CA SER A 324 -8.72 -14.09 -4.26
C SER A 324 -7.95 -13.30 -3.21
N ASP A 325 -6.76 -12.81 -3.54
CA ASP A 325 -6.05 -11.85 -2.70
C ASP A 325 -6.54 -10.42 -2.99
N GLY A 326 -6.15 -9.46 -2.14
CA GLY A 326 -6.51 -8.05 -2.29
C GLY A 326 -5.82 -7.40 -3.49
N LEU A 327 -6.42 -6.35 -4.06
CA LEU A 327 -5.90 -5.71 -5.26
C LEU A 327 -4.45 -5.21 -5.10
N TYR A 328 -4.15 -4.55 -3.98
CA TYR A 328 -2.81 -4.02 -3.72
C TYR A 328 -1.77 -5.13 -3.52
N ASP A 329 -2.12 -6.21 -2.82
CA ASP A 329 -1.25 -7.38 -2.65
C ASP A 329 -0.89 -8.02 -4.00
N VAL A 330 -1.89 -8.16 -4.87
CA VAL A 330 -1.71 -8.69 -6.23
C VAL A 330 -0.77 -7.81 -7.06
N CYS A 331 -0.91 -6.48 -6.99
CA CYS A 331 -0.01 -5.56 -7.67
C CYS A 331 1.42 -5.63 -7.13
N ILE A 332 1.60 -5.76 -5.82
CA ILE A 332 2.90 -5.90 -5.17
C ILE A 332 3.57 -7.21 -5.60
N GLU A 333 2.81 -8.30 -5.68
CA GLU A 333 3.30 -9.58 -6.19
C GLU A 333 3.72 -9.48 -7.66
N LEU A 334 2.91 -8.84 -8.51
CA LEU A 334 3.25 -8.62 -9.92
C LEU A 334 4.49 -7.73 -10.14
N ALA A 335 4.77 -6.83 -9.18
CA ALA A 335 5.96 -5.99 -9.17
C ALA A 335 7.21 -6.72 -8.61
N ASP A 336 7.07 -7.96 -8.15
CA ASP A 336 8.15 -8.77 -7.57
C ASP A 336 8.87 -8.08 -6.37
N VAL A 337 8.14 -7.25 -5.62
CA VAL A 337 8.67 -6.54 -4.45
C VAL A 337 8.66 -7.47 -3.22
N PRO A 338 9.79 -7.65 -2.51
CA PRO A 338 9.89 -8.54 -1.35
C PRO A 338 9.27 -7.89 -0.09
N LEU A 339 7.93 -7.87 -0.02
CA LEU A 339 7.16 -7.38 1.12
C LEU A 339 6.87 -8.50 2.12
N LEU A 340 7.06 -8.21 3.40
CA LEU A 340 6.70 -9.11 4.50
C LEU A 340 5.22 -8.90 4.88
N GLY A 341 4.43 -9.99 4.88
CA GLY A 341 3.02 -9.96 5.27
C GLY A 341 2.77 -9.84 6.78
N TRP A 342 1.49 -9.75 7.14
CA TRP A 342 0.91 -9.79 8.50
C TRP A 342 1.73 -10.56 9.54
N ASN A 343 1.58 -11.85 9.35
CA ASN A 343 2.05 -12.90 10.21
C ASN A 343 3.03 -13.76 9.42
N ALA A 344 3.89 -14.45 10.15
CA ALA A 344 4.70 -15.49 9.54
C ALA A 344 3.79 -16.58 8.93
N PRO A 345 4.24 -17.24 7.84
CA PRO A 345 3.51 -18.35 7.24
C PRO A 345 3.15 -19.42 8.28
N VAL A 346 1.95 -20.00 8.22
CA VAL A 346 1.45 -20.90 9.28
C VAL A 346 2.37 -22.13 9.45
N MET A 347 2.88 -22.66 8.34
CA MET A 347 3.73 -23.85 8.28
C MET A 347 5.24 -23.57 8.44
N SER A 348 5.62 -22.37 8.89
CA SER A 348 7.04 -21.97 9.02
C SER A 348 7.74 -22.40 10.32
N ARG A 349 7.05 -23.09 11.25
CA ARG A 349 7.65 -23.47 12.56
C ARG A 349 8.83 -24.43 12.44
N ASN A 350 8.80 -25.34 11.48
CA ASN A 350 9.80 -26.39 11.31
C ASN A 350 10.96 -25.98 10.38
N ILE A 351 10.96 -24.72 9.92
CA ILE A 351 12.04 -24.18 9.09
C ILE A 351 12.97 -23.40 10.02
N PHE A 352 14.23 -23.81 10.08
CA PHE A 352 15.25 -23.21 10.93
C PHE A 352 16.11 -22.20 10.18
N ALA A 353 16.78 -21.32 10.93
CA ALA A 353 17.70 -20.30 10.39
C ALA A 353 18.74 -20.90 9.45
N SER A 354 19.25 -22.09 9.77
CA SER A 354 20.22 -22.82 8.95
C SER A 354 19.77 -23.05 7.51
N LYS A 355 18.47 -23.19 7.26
CA LYS A 355 17.89 -23.38 5.92
C LYS A 355 17.52 -22.06 5.23
N VAL A 356 17.28 -21.01 6.01
CA VAL A 356 16.84 -19.69 5.51
C VAL A 356 18.03 -18.80 5.15
N MET A 357 19.15 -18.96 5.86
CA MET A 357 20.32 -18.12 5.72
C MET A 357 21.05 -18.33 4.40
N ARG A 358 21.68 -17.26 3.94
CA ARG A 358 22.70 -17.30 2.90
C ARG A 358 24.05 -17.65 3.54
N SER A 359 24.70 -18.66 2.98
CA SER A 359 25.98 -19.22 3.41
C SER A 359 27.13 -18.78 2.50
N ASP A 360 26.89 -17.83 1.61
CA ASP A 360 27.83 -17.19 0.69
C ASP A 360 28.12 -15.77 1.19
N VAL A 361 28.68 -15.67 2.40
CA VAL A 361 28.91 -14.39 3.07
C VAL A 361 30.33 -13.91 2.82
N LEU A 362 30.47 -12.67 2.34
CA LEU A 362 31.74 -11.96 2.31
C LEU A 362 31.94 -11.25 3.63
N VAL A 363 33.04 -11.57 4.32
CA VAL A 363 33.40 -11.00 5.61
C VAL A 363 34.59 -10.06 5.49
N VAL A 364 34.69 -9.14 6.43
CA VAL A 364 35.76 -8.15 6.53
C VAL A 364 36.37 -8.28 7.92
N GLU A 365 37.68 -8.22 8.07
CA GLU A 365 38.32 -8.25 9.39
C GLU A 365 38.20 -6.88 10.08
N LYS A 366 38.50 -6.79 11.37
CA LYS A 366 38.56 -5.47 12.06
C LYS A 366 39.56 -4.52 11.42
N ARG A 367 40.69 -5.05 10.95
CA ARG A 367 41.76 -4.32 10.27
C ARG A 367 41.94 -4.91 8.89
N VAL A 368 41.66 -4.13 7.86
CA VAL A 368 41.71 -4.61 6.46
C VAL A 368 42.52 -3.67 5.60
N ARG A 369 43.22 -4.22 4.62
CA ARG A 369 43.94 -3.45 3.61
C ARG A 369 42.96 -2.72 2.70
N VAL A 370 43.25 -1.47 2.40
CA VAL A 370 42.42 -0.63 1.53
C VAL A 370 42.18 -1.29 0.17
N GLY A 371 43.20 -1.89 -0.44
CA GLY A 371 43.07 -2.59 -1.72
C GLY A 371 42.02 -3.71 -1.71
N ARG A 372 41.92 -4.47 -0.60
CA ARG A 372 40.91 -5.53 -0.46
C ARG A 372 39.49 -4.97 -0.31
N VAL A 373 39.34 -3.81 0.34
CA VAL A 373 38.03 -3.13 0.44
C VAL A 373 37.58 -2.64 -0.93
N ILE A 374 38.49 -2.06 -1.72
CA ILE A 374 38.19 -1.60 -3.10
C ILE A 374 37.77 -2.77 -3.98
N GLU A 375 38.52 -3.88 -3.94
CA GLU A 375 38.19 -5.11 -4.66
C GLU A 375 36.80 -5.62 -4.28
N LEU A 376 36.50 -5.72 -2.98
CA LEU A 376 35.20 -6.17 -2.47
C LEU A 376 34.05 -5.24 -2.88
N LEU A 377 34.28 -3.92 -2.89
CA LEU A 377 33.30 -2.92 -3.35
C LEU A 377 33.11 -2.94 -4.87
N ALA A 378 34.11 -3.36 -5.65
CA ALA A 378 34.04 -3.48 -7.10
C ALA A 378 33.39 -4.81 -7.54
N GLU A 379 33.67 -5.90 -6.84
CA GLU A 379 33.14 -7.23 -7.14
C GLU A 379 31.67 -7.39 -6.73
N THR A 380 31.24 -6.69 -5.67
CA THR A 380 29.91 -6.92 -5.09
C THR A 380 29.03 -5.69 -4.96
N PHE A 381 27.72 -5.92 -5.12
CA PHE A 381 26.66 -4.94 -4.88
C PHE A 381 26.04 -5.09 -3.48
N HIS A 382 26.70 -5.81 -2.57
CA HIS A 382 26.21 -5.97 -1.21
C HIS A 382 26.32 -4.67 -0.42
N HIS A 383 25.28 -4.36 0.36
CA HIS A 383 25.18 -3.08 1.08
C HIS A 383 25.68 -3.16 2.52
N ALA A 384 26.04 -4.35 3.02
CA ALA A 384 26.57 -4.55 4.36
C ALA A 384 27.48 -5.77 4.41
N PHE A 385 28.52 -5.67 5.24
CA PHE A 385 29.52 -6.69 5.42
C PHE A 385 29.71 -6.94 6.93
N PRO A 386 29.62 -8.19 7.40
CA PRO A 386 29.93 -8.53 8.77
C PRO A 386 31.43 -8.38 9.04
N VAL A 387 31.75 -7.91 10.24
CA VAL A 387 33.12 -7.75 10.71
C VAL A 387 33.45 -8.89 11.67
N VAL A 388 34.58 -9.56 11.41
CA VAL A 388 35.07 -10.72 12.17
C VAL A 388 36.48 -10.45 12.74
N ASP A 389 36.85 -11.18 13.79
CA ASP A 389 38.16 -11.02 14.45
C ASP A 389 39.34 -11.42 13.56
N HIS A 390 39.38 -12.69 13.12
CA HIS A 390 40.41 -13.22 12.25
C HIS A 390 39.86 -14.38 11.40
N VAL A 391 40.18 -14.37 10.11
CA VAL A 391 39.91 -15.48 9.20
C VAL A 391 41.07 -16.48 9.30
N GLU A 392 41.09 -17.30 10.35
CA GLU A 392 42.11 -18.36 10.49
C GLU A 392 42.00 -19.37 9.34
N GLY A 393 42.95 -19.35 8.40
CA GLY A 393 43.17 -20.45 7.45
C GLY A 393 42.21 -20.54 6.26
N GLY A 394 41.43 -19.50 5.96
CA GLY A 394 40.43 -19.49 4.89
C GLY A 394 39.04 -19.91 5.36
N ILE A 395 38.04 -19.90 4.46
CA ILE A 395 36.67 -20.32 4.78
C ILE A 395 36.68 -21.84 5.02
N GLY A 396 36.86 -22.23 6.27
CA GLY A 396 36.78 -23.63 6.69
C GLY A 396 35.33 -24.11 6.63
N ILE A 397 35.10 -25.32 6.12
CA ILE A 397 33.82 -26.01 6.30
C ILE A 397 33.94 -26.77 7.62
N ASP A 398 33.03 -26.48 8.55
CA ASP A 398 32.95 -27.16 9.85
C ASP A 398 32.52 -28.63 9.69
N GLU A 399 32.68 -29.46 10.72
CA GLU A 399 32.31 -30.89 10.70
C GLU A 399 30.83 -31.13 10.36
N SER A 400 30.00 -30.10 10.55
CA SER A 400 28.57 -30.04 10.22
C SER A 400 28.27 -29.67 8.76
N GLY A 401 29.28 -29.43 7.92
CA GLY A 401 29.12 -29.04 6.51
C GLY A 401 28.78 -27.56 6.29
N LEU A 402 28.89 -26.73 7.34
CA LEU A 402 28.57 -25.30 7.32
C LEU A 402 29.84 -24.44 7.24
N PRO A 403 29.84 -23.31 6.50
CA PRO A 403 30.99 -22.42 6.47
C PRO A 403 31.25 -21.81 7.85
N ASP A 404 32.52 -21.67 8.21
CA ASP A 404 33.00 -20.94 9.38
C ASP A 404 33.74 -19.69 8.93
N TYR A 405 33.21 -18.53 9.31
CA TYR A 405 33.79 -17.23 8.97
C TYR A 405 34.57 -16.60 10.12
N GLY A 406 34.65 -17.27 11.28
CA GLY A 406 35.25 -16.72 12.49
C GLY A 406 34.23 -16.05 13.41
N ARG A 407 34.74 -15.44 14.49
CA ARG A 407 33.91 -14.80 15.54
C ARG A 407 33.33 -13.48 15.05
N LEU A 408 32.03 -13.30 15.24
CA LEU A 408 31.30 -12.08 14.87
C LEU A 408 31.53 -10.96 15.89
N GLU A 409 32.06 -9.85 15.41
CA GLU A 409 32.36 -8.65 16.21
C GLU A 409 31.45 -7.48 15.87
N GLY A 410 30.98 -7.41 14.62
CA GLY A 410 30.11 -6.33 14.19
C GLY A 410 29.64 -6.48 12.76
N TYR A 411 29.11 -5.39 12.20
CA TYR A 411 28.94 -5.26 10.75
C TYR A 411 29.10 -3.80 10.34
N ILE A 412 29.49 -3.58 9.10
CA ILE A 412 29.67 -2.26 8.52
C ILE A 412 28.87 -2.15 7.22
N LEU A 413 28.34 -0.97 6.94
CA LEU A 413 27.57 -0.69 5.74
C LEU A 413 28.49 -0.27 4.59
N ARG A 414 28.07 -0.51 3.34
CA ARG A 414 28.82 -0.13 2.15
C ARG A 414 29.07 1.38 2.07
N ASN A 415 28.06 2.20 2.37
CA ASN A 415 28.21 3.66 2.40
C ASN A 415 29.21 4.12 3.46
N TYR A 416 29.37 3.38 4.56
CA TYR A 416 30.38 3.69 5.58
C TYR A 416 31.79 3.41 5.07
N LEU A 417 31.99 2.29 4.36
CA LEU A 417 33.27 1.99 3.70
C LEU A 417 33.61 3.03 2.61
N VAL A 418 32.63 3.43 1.79
CA VAL A 418 32.83 4.46 0.75
C VAL A 418 33.19 5.81 1.38
N ALA A 419 32.52 6.20 2.47
CA ALA A 419 32.84 7.42 3.22
C ALA A 419 34.26 7.39 3.80
N LEU A 420 34.66 6.25 4.40
CA LEU A 420 36.01 6.01 4.92
C LEU A 420 37.08 6.18 3.85
N LEU A 421 36.85 5.60 2.67
CA LEU A 421 37.76 5.73 1.53
C LEU A 421 37.85 7.17 1.03
N LYS A 422 36.72 7.87 0.90
CA LYS A 422 36.68 9.27 0.43
C LYS A 422 37.42 10.21 1.38
N LYS A 423 37.31 9.97 2.68
CA LYS A 423 37.97 10.76 3.72
C LYS A 423 39.43 10.36 3.97
N ARG A 424 39.92 9.33 3.27
CA ARG A 424 41.27 8.77 3.42
C ARG A 424 41.62 8.47 4.88
N ALA A 425 40.69 7.83 5.59
CA ALA A 425 40.89 7.40 6.98
C ALA A 425 41.77 6.14 7.03
N PHE A 426 43.02 6.27 6.58
CA PHE A 426 43.99 5.18 6.46
C PHE A 426 45.07 5.30 7.54
N ARG A 427 45.66 4.16 7.92
CA ARG A 427 46.85 4.09 8.76
C ARG A 427 47.96 3.39 7.98
N HIS A 428 49.12 4.05 7.87
CA HIS A 428 50.30 3.47 7.24
C HIS A 428 51.17 2.70 8.24
N ASP A 429 51.15 3.08 9.53
CA ASP A 429 51.88 2.42 10.62
C ASP A 429 50.94 1.98 11.78
N GLU A 430 51.34 0.96 12.56
CA GLU A 430 50.55 0.38 13.66
C GLU A 430 50.34 1.35 14.85
N ASP A 431 51.17 2.38 14.99
CA ASP A 431 51.29 3.25 16.18
C ASP A 431 50.84 4.72 15.98
N GLU A 432 50.34 5.11 14.81
CA GLU A 432 49.87 6.48 14.59
C GLU A 432 48.41 6.70 15.03
N GLY A 433 48.19 7.72 15.86
CA GLY A 433 46.89 8.34 16.12
C GLY A 433 46.86 9.81 15.65
N PRO A 434 45.70 10.49 15.55
CA PRO A 434 44.36 10.06 15.97
C PRO A 434 43.46 9.61 14.81
N GLU A 435 42.38 8.92 15.18
CA GLU A 435 41.20 8.65 14.35
C GLU A 435 40.75 9.91 13.61
N VAL A 436 40.44 9.78 12.31
CA VAL A 436 39.57 10.77 11.68
C VAL A 436 38.26 10.72 12.46
N VAL A 437 38.00 11.73 13.30
CA VAL A 437 36.73 11.86 14.02
C VAL A 437 35.66 12.12 12.97
N MET A 438 35.05 11.04 12.49
CA MET A 438 33.95 11.14 11.54
C MET A 438 32.69 11.42 12.31
N THR A 439 32.10 12.56 11.99
CA THR A 439 30.74 12.88 12.38
C THR A 439 29.77 12.03 11.57
N GLU A 440 28.57 11.73 12.11
CA GLU A 440 27.49 11.04 11.36
C GLU A 440 27.18 11.70 9.99
N GLN A 441 27.56 12.98 9.85
CA GLN A 441 27.42 13.80 8.65
C GLN A 441 28.31 13.39 7.48
N ASP A 442 29.41 12.68 7.72
CA ASP A 442 30.36 12.26 6.68
C ASP A 442 29.90 11.01 5.92
N PHE A 443 28.82 10.36 6.37
CA PHE A 443 28.29 9.11 5.80
C PHE A 443 27.10 9.32 4.83
N ASP A 444 26.67 10.56 4.63
CA ASP A 444 25.58 10.97 3.72
C ASP A 444 26.13 11.30 2.32
N ILE A 445 26.97 10.41 1.77
CA ILE A 445 27.60 10.57 0.46
C ILE A 445 26.88 9.66 -0.54
N GLU A 446 26.25 10.26 -1.55
CA GLU A 446 25.74 9.56 -2.73
C GLU A 446 26.86 9.41 -3.77
N ASP A 447 27.06 8.17 -4.22
CA ASP A 447 27.77 7.70 -5.41
C ASP A 447 28.62 8.75 -6.17
N GLU A 448 29.80 9.05 -5.66
CA GLU A 448 30.90 9.68 -6.42
C GLU A 448 32.03 8.66 -6.60
N GLU A 449 32.66 8.64 -7.77
CA GLU A 449 33.80 7.77 -8.07
C GLU A 449 34.94 8.04 -7.09
N VAL A 450 35.27 7.02 -6.29
CA VAL A 450 36.39 7.08 -5.35
C VAL A 450 37.68 6.81 -6.12
N SER A 451 38.51 7.84 -6.28
CA SER A 451 39.88 7.68 -6.79
C SER A 451 40.86 7.56 -5.62
N VAL A 452 41.48 6.39 -5.50
CA VAL A 452 42.49 6.07 -4.49
C VAL A 452 43.84 5.96 -5.22
N GLY A 453 44.93 6.46 -4.62
CA GLY A 453 46.27 6.33 -5.21
C GLY A 453 46.84 4.92 -5.03
N GLU A 454 47.76 4.48 -5.89
CA GLU A 454 48.39 3.14 -5.80
C GLU A 454 49.11 2.92 -4.45
N ASP A 455 49.65 3.99 -3.83
CA ASP A 455 50.30 3.91 -2.52
C ASP A 455 49.30 3.65 -1.37
N ASP A 456 48.07 4.16 -1.51
CA ASP A 456 47.01 4.06 -0.50
C ASP A 456 46.42 2.63 -0.42
N GLU A 457 46.56 1.81 -1.47
CA GLU A 457 46.03 0.43 -1.49
C GLU A 457 46.73 -0.48 -0.46
N SER A 458 47.99 -0.17 -0.16
CA SER A 458 48.82 -0.90 0.80
C SER A 458 48.52 -0.53 2.25
N ALA A 459 47.80 0.57 2.48
CA ALA A 459 47.48 1.08 3.81
C ALA A 459 46.43 0.22 4.53
N TRP A 460 46.42 0.31 5.86
CA TRP A 460 45.44 -0.34 6.71
C TRP A 460 44.26 0.58 7.02
N MET A 461 43.07 0.00 7.06
CA MET A 461 41.85 0.65 7.51
C MET A 461 41.32 -0.09 8.75
N ASP A 462 41.19 0.64 9.85
CA ASP A 462 40.62 0.14 11.11
C ASP A 462 39.12 0.44 11.15
N LEU A 463 38.29 -0.61 11.13
CA LEU A 463 36.84 -0.50 11.08
C LEU A 463 36.20 -0.47 12.47
N SER A 464 36.97 -0.74 13.52
CA SER A 464 36.50 -0.89 14.90
C SER A 464 35.65 0.28 15.41
N PRO A 465 35.99 1.57 15.18
CA PRO A 465 35.19 2.69 15.70
C PRO A 465 33.96 3.01 14.84
N TYR A 466 33.90 2.54 13.59
CA TYR A 466 32.85 2.91 12.63
C TYR A 466 31.81 1.80 12.41
N MET A 467 32.13 0.55 12.79
CA MET A 467 31.22 -0.57 12.66
C MET A 467 30.11 -0.55 13.70
N HIS A 468 28.97 -1.16 13.36
CA HIS A 468 27.96 -1.50 14.34
C HIS A 468 28.43 -2.71 15.16
N SER A 469 28.90 -2.45 16.38
CA SER A 469 29.45 -3.45 17.32
C SER A 469 28.42 -4.43 17.89
N HIS A 470 27.13 -4.16 17.73
CA HIS A 470 26.05 -4.98 18.31
C HIS A 470 25.02 -5.38 17.25
N PRO A 471 25.38 -6.25 16.28
CA PRO A 471 24.42 -6.80 15.33
C PRO A 471 23.35 -7.61 16.05
N HIS A 472 22.12 -7.56 15.52
CA HIS A 472 21.11 -8.53 15.90
C HIS A 472 21.53 -9.92 15.40
N ARG A 473 21.53 -10.89 16.32
CA ARG A 473 21.99 -12.25 16.08
C ARG A 473 20.92 -13.28 16.44
N VAL A 474 20.89 -14.38 15.70
CA VAL A 474 20.02 -15.54 15.98
C VAL A 474 20.82 -16.85 15.90
N PRO A 475 20.47 -17.85 16.71
CA PRO A 475 21.09 -19.17 16.63
C PRO A 475 20.60 -19.94 15.39
N LEU A 476 21.38 -20.93 14.93
CA LEU A 476 21.05 -21.80 13.78
C LEU A 476 19.68 -22.49 13.91
N ASN A 477 19.28 -22.83 15.13
CA ASN A 477 18.02 -23.52 15.45
C ASN A 477 16.82 -22.57 15.63
N ALA A 478 17.00 -21.26 15.40
CA ALA A 478 15.89 -20.32 15.48
C ALA A 478 14.84 -20.62 14.38
N SER A 479 13.57 -20.69 14.77
CA SER A 479 12.48 -20.91 13.81
C SER A 479 12.25 -19.69 12.91
N LEU A 480 11.81 -19.92 11.68
CA LEU A 480 11.43 -18.87 10.74
C LEU A 480 10.33 -17.97 11.29
N GLN A 481 9.40 -18.48 12.11
CA GLN A 481 8.39 -17.65 12.78
C GLN A 481 9.01 -16.60 13.71
N PHE A 482 10.04 -16.99 14.46
CA PHE A 482 10.76 -16.07 15.34
C PHE A 482 11.55 -15.04 14.54
N ILE A 483 12.27 -15.48 13.51
CA ILE A 483 13.04 -14.62 12.61
C ILE A 483 12.13 -13.59 11.92
N PHE A 484 10.99 -14.04 11.40
CA PHE A 484 10.01 -13.18 10.74
C PHE A 484 9.52 -12.06 11.66
N ARG A 485 9.14 -12.40 12.90
CA ARG A 485 8.71 -11.41 13.90
C ARG A 485 9.83 -10.42 14.21
N LEU A 486 11.06 -10.89 14.32
CA LEU A 486 12.21 -10.03 14.59
C LEU A 486 12.44 -9.01 13.46
N PHE A 487 12.43 -9.47 12.21
CA PHE A 487 12.55 -8.60 11.03
C PHE A 487 11.46 -7.54 10.95
N ARG A 488 10.21 -7.93 11.23
CA ARG A 488 9.06 -7.03 11.15
C ARG A 488 9.05 -6.03 12.30
N VAL A 489 9.11 -6.50 13.55
CA VAL A 489 8.97 -5.66 14.76
C VAL A 489 10.12 -4.67 14.95
N LEU A 490 11.35 -5.05 14.58
CA LEU A 490 12.51 -4.17 14.66
C LEU A 490 12.81 -3.46 13.35
N GLY A 491 12.15 -3.83 12.24
CA GLY A 491 12.41 -3.25 10.93
C GLY A 491 13.80 -3.57 10.39
N LEU A 492 14.36 -4.74 10.71
CA LEU A 492 15.74 -5.10 10.37
C LEU A 492 15.96 -5.18 8.86
N ARG A 493 17.20 -4.87 8.45
CA ARG A 493 17.70 -5.07 7.08
C ARG A 493 18.55 -6.34 6.96
N TYR A 494 19.38 -6.59 7.97
CA TYR A 494 20.26 -7.75 8.08
C TYR A 494 20.11 -8.40 9.44
N LEU A 495 20.22 -9.73 9.47
CA LEU A 495 20.23 -10.52 10.69
C LEU A 495 21.34 -11.55 10.59
N MET A 496 22.23 -11.56 11.59
CA MET A 496 23.40 -12.44 11.59
C MET A 496 23.04 -13.80 12.20
N VAL A 497 23.46 -14.89 11.57
CA VAL A 497 23.25 -16.24 12.10
C VAL A 497 24.56 -16.74 12.68
N VAL A 498 24.52 -17.10 13.96
CA VAL A 498 25.71 -17.50 14.72
C VAL A 498 25.51 -18.86 15.40
N ASN A 499 26.63 -19.52 15.68
CA ASN A 499 26.68 -20.69 16.57
C ASN A 499 26.71 -20.29 18.05
N GLU A 500 26.66 -21.30 18.92
CA GLU A 500 26.80 -21.13 20.37
C GLU A 500 28.12 -20.42 20.76
N ASP A 501 29.18 -20.61 19.97
CA ASP A 501 30.49 -19.98 20.15
C ASP A 501 30.61 -18.57 19.53
N ASN A 502 29.49 -17.94 19.16
CA ASN A 502 29.45 -16.64 18.46
C ASN A 502 30.23 -16.61 17.12
N ARG A 503 30.38 -17.77 16.48
CA ARG A 503 30.95 -17.88 15.13
C ARG A 503 29.88 -17.61 14.08
N LEU A 504 30.19 -16.77 13.10
CA LEU A 504 29.28 -16.43 12.02
C LEU A 504 29.14 -17.61 11.05
N ARG A 505 27.89 -17.97 10.73
CA ARG A 505 27.54 -19.05 9.80
C ARG A 505 26.83 -18.56 8.55
N GLY A 506 26.14 -17.43 8.65
CA GLY A 506 25.35 -16.90 7.53
C GLY A 506 24.69 -15.58 7.84
N ILE A 507 24.10 -14.98 6.81
CA ILE A 507 23.30 -13.76 6.92
C ILE A 507 21.90 -14.07 6.40
N ILE A 508 20.91 -13.52 7.08
CA ILE A 508 19.54 -13.49 6.61
C ILE A 508 19.21 -12.05 6.23
N THR A 509 18.63 -11.87 5.04
CA THR A 509 18.08 -10.58 4.60
C THR A 509 16.57 -10.63 4.52
N ARG A 510 15.93 -9.46 4.39
CA ARG A 510 14.48 -9.38 4.17
C ARG A 510 14.01 -10.18 2.95
N LYS A 511 14.82 -10.24 1.89
CA LYS A 511 14.51 -11.01 0.68
C LYS A 511 14.42 -12.50 0.99
N ASP A 512 15.32 -13.02 1.82
CA ASP A 512 15.37 -14.45 2.14
C ASP A 512 14.16 -14.89 2.99
N VAL A 513 13.73 -14.04 3.92
CA VAL A 513 12.51 -14.27 4.70
C VAL A 513 11.26 -14.16 3.82
N ALA A 514 11.21 -13.20 2.90
CA ALA A 514 10.04 -12.94 2.03
C ALA A 514 9.83 -14.02 0.95
N ARG A 515 10.81 -14.91 0.70
CA ARG A 515 10.66 -16.07 -0.21
C ARG A 515 9.60 -17.06 0.27
N PHE A 516 9.45 -17.19 1.58
CA PHE A 516 8.48 -18.10 2.19
C PHE A 516 7.11 -17.43 2.27
N LYS A 517 6.19 -17.87 1.43
CA LYS A 517 4.78 -17.44 1.46
C LYS A 517 3.87 -18.66 1.53
N ASP A 518 2.77 -18.53 2.27
CA ASP A 518 1.69 -19.52 2.23
C ASP A 518 1.00 -19.42 0.85
N THR A 519 0.91 -20.53 0.11
CA THR A 519 0.00 -20.62 -1.03
C THR A 519 -1.34 -21.22 -0.59
N LYS A 520 -2.44 -20.92 -1.32
CA LYS A 520 -3.80 -21.41 -0.99
C LYS A 520 -3.98 -22.93 -1.14
N GLY A 521 -2.96 -23.66 -1.59
CA GLY A 521 -2.82 -25.11 -1.35
C GLY A 521 -1.80 -25.32 -0.24
N PHE A 522 -2.03 -26.27 0.67
CA PHE A 522 -1.22 -26.62 1.86
C PHE A 522 0.28 -26.95 1.63
N ALA A 523 0.90 -26.45 0.56
CA ALA A 523 2.32 -26.54 0.25
C ALA A 523 2.98 -25.16 0.39
N LEU A 524 4.12 -25.11 1.09
CA LEU A 524 5.09 -24.03 0.96
C LEU A 524 5.90 -24.30 -0.33
N LYS A 525 5.97 -23.32 -1.23
CA LYS A 525 6.85 -23.41 -2.40
C LYS A 525 8.03 -22.45 -2.21
N ASP A 526 9.24 -22.98 -2.23
CA ASP A 526 10.44 -22.18 -2.43
C ASP A 526 10.36 -21.57 -3.84
N ARG A 527 10.01 -20.29 -3.94
CA ARG A 527 10.18 -19.56 -5.19
C ARG A 527 11.66 -19.18 -5.26
N PHE A 528 12.42 -19.91 -6.09
CA PHE A 528 13.71 -19.43 -6.56
C PHE A 528 13.47 -18.13 -7.31
N ILE A 529 13.82 -17.00 -6.67
CA ILE A 529 14.08 -15.77 -7.39
C ILE A 529 15.30 -16.09 -8.24
N THR A 530 15.09 -16.26 -9.54
CA THR A 530 16.15 -16.50 -10.52
C THR A 530 17.29 -15.51 -10.31
N GLU A 531 18.51 -16.01 -10.18
CA GLU A 531 19.77 -15.29 -9.93
C GLU A 531 20.18 -14.30 -11.04
N HIS A 532 19.28 -13.94 -11.96
CA HIS A 532 19.57 -13.14 -13.15
C HIS A 532 19.29 -11.63 -12.99
N GLN A 533 19.12 -11.13 -11.78
CA GLN A 533 19.12 -9.69 -11.51
C GLN A 533 19.90 -9.41 -10.23
N TYR A 534 21.21 -9.57 -10.34
CA TYR A 534 22.21 -8.96 -9.47
C TYR A 534 22.92 -7.87 -10.26
#